data_AF-A0A0D9NTR5-F1
#
_entry.id   AF-A0A0D9NTR5-F1
#
_cell.length_a   1.000
_cell.length_b   1.000
_cell.length_c   1.000
_cell.angle_alpha   90.00
_cell.angle_beta   90.00
_cell.angle_gamma   90.00
#
_symmetry.space_group_name_H-M   'P 1'
#
loop_
_entity.id
_entity.type
_entity.pdbx_description
1 polymer ?
#
loop_
_entity_poly.entity_id
_entity_poly.type
_entity_poly.pdbx_seq_one_letter_code
_entity_poly.pdbx_strand_id
1 'polypeptide(L)'
;MSPTIIHLRAETKPLERRSPLSPEGAKALLDAGYVVRVEECPNRIYKTDEFKAAGAEIVPTGSWVNAPTDHIILGLKELEADGSPLPHTYIHFAHVFKKQFGYATELSRFSKAGGLLYDLEFLEEGGRRVAAFGRTAGFAGTALALLSWSHQILHPGTPMGPAPVLDSAAELVALVRSKVQEALPANNGEYPRVIVIGALGRCGTGALDCLKAVGIPEASILKWDLPETSRGGPFPEIATSDIFVNAVYLGAAPAPPFVTIESLSGPERRLRVISDVSCDPNSDNNPVRVYSRHTSFENPTTPAEGKLDGPELRIIAIDHLPTLIAREASDEYSSLLLPSLLTLNRRDTEGVWVRAEKTYRDRVAELP
;
A
#
# COMPACT_ATOMS: atom_id res chain seq x y z
N MET A 1 -32.87 7.08 -18.67
CA MET A 1 -31.65 7.83 -18.33
C MET A 1 -30.50 7.19 -19.10
N SER A 2 -29.54 7.96 -19.59
CA SER A 2 -28.33 7.40 -20.18
C SER A 2 -27.59 6.54 -19.14
N PRO A 3 -26.97 5.43 -19.53
CA PRO A 3 -26.26 4.56 -18.58
C PRO A 3 -25.06 5.31 -17.99
N THR A 4 -24.74 5.04 -16.72
CA THR A 4 -23.51 5.54 -16.11
C THR A 4 -22.30 4.85 -16.73
N ILE A 5 -21.31 5.62 -17.16
CA ILE A 5 -20.10 5.12 -17.82
C ILE A 5 -18.94 5.17 -16.84
N ILE A 6 -18.33 4.03 -16.58
CA ILE A 6 -17.10 3.91 -15.80
C ILE A 6 -15.95 3.65 -16.77
N HIS A 7 -14.95 4.53 -16.74
CA HIS A 7 -13.74 4.43 -17.54
C HIS A 7 -12.57 4.07 -16.62
N LEU A 8 -12.15 2.81 -16.64
CA LEU A 8 -10.97 2.32 -15.91
C LEU A 8 -9.69 2.73 -16.66
N ARG A 9 -8.99 3.74 -16.15
CA ARG A 9 -7.73 4.22 -16.73
C ARG A 9 -6.57 3.25 -16.51
N ALA A 10 -5.53 3.35 -17.33
CA ALA A 10 -4.25 2.72 -17.08
C ALA A 10 -3.49 3.48 -15.97
N GLU A 11 -2.74 2.74 -15.14
CA GLU A 11 -1.86 3.34 -14.13
C GLU A 11 -0.55 3.80 -14.76
N THR A 12 -0.08 4.99 -14.37
CA THR A 12 1.20 5.55 -14.82
C THR A 12 2.29 5.46 -13.76
N LYS A 13 1.92 5.34 -12.47
CA LYS A 13 2.89 5.20 -11.38
C LYS A 13 3.81 4.00 -11.65
N PRO A 14 5.14 4.18 -11.65
CA PRO A 14 6.08 3.10 -11.93
C PRO A 14 5.79 1.86 -11.11
N LEU A 15 5.78 0.70 -11.77
CA LEU A 15 5.50 -0.61 -11.21
C LEU A 15 4.13 -0.77 -10.54
N GLU A 16 3.20 0.18 -10.63
CA GLU A 16 1.84 -0.05 -10.17
C GLU A 16 1.12 -1.03 -11.11
N ARG A 17 0.90 -2.24 -10.62
CA ARG A 17 0.28 -3.33 -11.37
C ARG A 17 -1.15 -3.61 -10.92
N ARG A 18 -1.59 -3.04 -9.80
CA ARG A 18 -2.93 -3.30 -9.24
C ARG A 18 -4.02 -2.62 -10.04
N SER A 19 -5.26 -3.02 -9.78
CA SER A 19 -6.44 -2.40 -10.35
C SER A 19 -7.55 -2.28 -9.30
N PRO A 20 -8.31 -1.17 -9.26
CA PRO A 20 -9.45 -1.01 -8.36
C PRO A 20 -10.67 -1.83 -8.82
N LEU A 21 -10.65 -2.38 -10.03
CA LEU A 21 -11.73 -3.14 -10.64
C LEU A 21 -11.18 -4.45 -11.20
N SER A 22 -11.77 -5.58 -10.82
CA SER A 22 -11.47 -6.88 -11.41
C SER A 22 -12.32 -7.14 -12.66
N PRO A 23 -11.94 -8.10 -13.53
CA PRO A 23 -12.80 -8.57 -14.61
C PRO A 23 -14.18 -9.03 -14.12
N GLU A 24 -14.25 -9.70 -12.98
CA GLU A 24 -15.50 -10.13 -12.35
C GLU A 24 -16.34 -8.93 -11.89
N GLY A 25 -15.70 -7.93 -11.29
CA GLY A 25 -16.37 -6.67 -10.91
C GLY A 25 -16.87 -5.88 -12.12
N ALA A 26 -16.09 -5.86 -13.21
CA ALA A 26 -16.49 -5.24 -14.48
C ALA A 26 -17.73 -5.94 -15.04
N LYS A 27 -17.76 -7.28 -15.03
CA LYS A 27 -18.95 -8.05 -15.42
C LYS A 27 -20.15 -7.71 -14.55
N ALA A 28 -19.99 -7.64 -13.22
CA ALA A 28 -21.09 -7.30 -12.32
C ALA A 28 -21.67 -5.89 -12.59
N LEU A 29 -20.81 -4.92 -12.93
CA LEU A 29 -21.24 -3.57 -13.34
C LEU A 29 -21.99 -3.59 -14.68
N LEU A 30 -21.49 -4.33 -15.68
CA LEU A 30 -22.19 -4.50 -16.96
C LEU A 30 -23.57 -5.13 -16.79
N ASP A 31 -23.67 -6.19 -15.97
CA ASP A 31 -24.93 -6.86 -15.66
C ASP A 31 -25.91 -5.93 -14.91
N ALA A 32 -25.40 -4.94 -14.17
CA ALA A 32 -26.19 -3.89 -13.50
C ALA A 32 -26.56 -2.70 -14.41
N GLY A 33 -26.22 -2.73 -15.71
CA GLY A 33 -26.59 -1.72 -16.69
C GLY A 33 -25.61 -0.53 -16.82
N TYR A 34 -24.42 -0.64 -16.25
CA TYR A 34 -23.34 0.31 -16.48
C TYR A 34 -22.67 0.04 -17.84
N VAL A 35 -22.01 1.06 -18.40
CA VAL A 35 -21.03 0.85 -19.47
C VAL A 35 -19.64 0.87 -18.84
N VAL A 36 -18.86 -0.18 -19.06
CA VAL A 36 -17.49 -0.30 -18.54
C VAL A 36 -16.50 -0.21 -19.68
N ARG A 37 -15.69 0.85 -19.68
CA ARG A 37 -14.56 1.06 -20.58
C ARG A 37 -13.27 0.78 -19.84
N VAL A 38 -12.37 0.02 -20.45
CA VAL A 38 -11.10 -0.35 -19.84
C VAL A 38 -9.97 0.00 -20.78
N GLU A 39 -9.05 0.83 -20.32
CA GLU A 39 -7.84 1.10 -21.07
C GLU A 39 -6.94 -0.12 -21.16
N GLU A 40 -6.37 -0.35 -22.34
CA GLU A 40 -5.24 -1.24 -22.53
C GLU A 40 -4.12 -0.85 -21.56
N CYS A 41 -3.59 -1.83 -20.81
CA CYS A 41 -2.53 -1.60 -19.86
C CYS A 41 -1.68 -2.87 -19.71
N PRO A 42 -0.54 -2.97 -20.44
CA PRO A 42 0.32 -4.15 -20.38
C PRO A 42 0.86 -4.46 -18.98
N ASN A 43 0.99 -3.43 -18.14
CA ASN A 43 1.54 -3.55 -16.79
C ASN A 43 0.50 -3.99 -15.74
N ARG A 44 -0.80 -3.90 -16.04
CA ARG A 44 -1.86 -4.32 -15.12
C ARG A 44 -1.80 -5.83 -14.87
N ILE A 45 -2.06 -6.24 -13.64
CA ILE A 45 -2.03 -7.64 -13.23
C ILE A 45 -3.11 -8.46 -13.94
N TYR A 46 -4.32 -7.90 -14.05
CA TYR A 46 -5.36 -8.43 -14.93
C TYR A 46 -5.04 -8.09 -16.37
N LYS A 47 -5.04 -9.10 -17.23
CA LYS A 47 -4.80 -8.95 -18.67
C LYS A 47 -6.01 -8.30 -19.32
N THR A 48 -5.77 -7.51 -20.37
CA THR A 48 -6.81 -6.87 -21.18
C THR A 48 -7.85 -7.89 -21.67
N ASP A 49 -7.42 -9.08 -22.07
CA ASP A 49 -8.31 -10.14 -22.54
C ASP A 49 -9.28 -10.65 -21.46
N GLU A 50 -8.92 -10.58 -20.18
CA GLU A 50 -9.83 -10.94 -19.08
C GLU A 50 -11.01 -9.95 -19.03
N PHE A 51 -10.76 -8.65 -19.17
CA PHE A 51 -11.81 -7.63 -19.24
C PHE A 51 -12.64 -7.72 -20.52
N LYS A 52 -11.99 -8.01 -21.65
CA LYS A 52 -12.69 -8.22 -22.93
C LYS A 52 -13.64 -9.42 -22.83
N ALA A 53 -13.20 -10.52 -22.23
CA ALA A 53 -14.03 -11.70 -21.98
C ALA A 53 -15.19 -11.41 -21.01
N ALA A 54 -14.99 -10.50 -20.05
CA ALA A 54 -16.06 -10.00 -19.17
C ALA A 54 -17.09 -9.09 -19.89
N GLY A 55 -16.81 -8.66 -21.11
CA GLY A 55 -17.69 -7.81 -21.94
C GLY A 55 -17.39 -6.31 -21.87
N ALA A 56 -16.29 -5.91 -21.25
CA ALA A 56 -15.89 -4.50 -21.20
C ALA A 56 -15.42 -3.99 -22.57
N GLU A 57 -15.67 -2.71 -22.85
CA GLU A 57 -15.16 -2.03 -24.04
C GLU A 57 -13.68 -1.69 -23.82
N ILE A 58 -12.79 -2.28 -24.63
CA ILE A 58 -11.37 -2.01 -24.56
C ILE A 58 -11.05 -0.75 -25.38
N VAL A 59 -10.38 0.21 -24.75
CA VAL A 59 -10.01 1.51 -25.34
C VAL A 59 -8.51 1.78 -25.22
N PRO A 60 -7.92 2.66 -26.04
CA PRO A 60 -6.48 2.95 -25.97
C PRO A 60 -6.06 3.52 -24.61
N THR A 61 -4.82 3.23 -24.20
CA THR A 61 -4.16 3.83 -23.03
C THR A 61 -4.20 5.36 -23.09
N GLY A 62 -4.58 6.02 -21.99
CA GLY A 62 -4.64 7.47 -21.87
C GLY A 62 -5.84 8.13 -22.58
N SER A 63 -6.74 7.35 -23.19
CA SER A 63 -7.94 7.87 -23.84
C SER A 63 -8.91 8.57 -22.88
N TRP A 64 -8.82 8.31 -21.57
CA TRP A 64 -9.60 8.99 -20.54
C TRP A 64 -9.49 10.52 -20.58
N VAL A 65 -8.35 11.07 -21.03
CA VAL A 65 -8.11 12.52 -21.08
C VAL A 65 -9.08 13.24 -22.01
N ASN A 66 -9.47 12.60 -23.12
CA ASN A 66 -10.36 13.16 -24.13
C ASN A 66 -11.77 12.55 -24.09
N ALA A 67 -12.09 11.82 -23.02
CA ALA A 67 -13.41 11.26 -22.84
C ALA A 67 -14.47 12.38 -22.64
N PRO A 68 -15.74 12.12 -22.96
CA PRO A 68 -16.85 12.93 -22.49
C PRO A 68 -16.82 13.14 -20.97
N THR A 69 -17.10 14.38 -20.52
CA THR A 69 -16.96 14.78 -19.12
C THR A 69 -17.99 14.14 -18.18
N ASP A 70 -19.03 13.51 -18.72
CA ASP A 70 -20.02 12.72 -17.99
C ASP A 70 -19.55 11.29 -17.67
N HIS A 71 -18.40 10.86 -18.20
CA HIS A 71 -17.75 9.64 -17.75
C HIS A 71 -17.14 9.80 -16.35
N ILE A 72 -17.17 8.70 -15.58
CA ILE A 72 -16.48 8.59 -14.30
C ILE A 72 -15.14 7.89 -14.55
N ILE A 73 -14.04 8.57 -14.25
CA ILE A 73 -12.69 8.04 -14.43
C ILE A 73 -12.27 7.29 -13.17
N LEU A 74 -12.16 5.97 -13.27
CA LEU A 74 -11.74 5.09 -12.18
C LEU A 74 -10.27 4.73 -12.35
N GLY A 75 -9.48 4.93 -11.31
CA GLY A 75 -8.09 4.49 -11.20
C GLY A 75 -7.73 4.18 -9.75
N LEU A 76 -6.48 3.80 -9.51
CA LEU A 76 -5.99 3.48 -8.19
C LEU A 76 -5.08 4.58 -7.64
N LYS A 77 -4.03 4.96 -8.35
CA LYS A 77 -3.02 5.89 -7.82
C LYS A 77 -3.24 7.33 -8.28
N GLU A 78 -2.41 8.21 -7.77
CA GLU A 78 -2.32 9.61 -8.15
C GLU A 78 -2.05 9.76 -9.66
N LEU A 79 -2.45 10.90 -10.22
CA LEU A 79 -2.11 11.26 -11.60
C LEU A 79 -0.78 12.00 -11.62
N GLU A 80 -0.12 12.05 -12.78
CA GLU A 80 1.05 12.89 -12.97
C GLU A 80 0.70 14.36 -12.67
N ALA A 81 1.55 15.02 -11.89
CA ALA A 81 1.38 16.43 -11.49
C ALA A 81 1.82 17.38 -12.63
N ASP A 82 1.24 17.21 -13.81
CA ASP A 82 1.56 17.98 -15.03
C ASP A 82 0.80 19.31 -15.15
N GLY A 83 -0.10 19.59 -14.20
CA GLY A 83 -0.92 20.80 -14.16
C GLY A 83 -2.10 20.81 -15.13
N SER A 84 -2.36 19.72 -15.85
CA SER A 84 -3.52 19.61 -16.75
C SER A 84 -4.84 19.74 -15.99
N PRO A 85 -5.88 20.38 -16.58
CA PRO A 85 -7.19 20.49 -15.94
C PRO A 85 -7.85 19.12 -15.80
N LEU A 86 -8.58 18.90 -14.71
CA LEU A 86 -9.25 17.63 -14.42
C LEU A 86 -10.77 17.83 -14.38
N PRO A 87 -11.48 17.83 -15.52
CA PRO A 87 -12.91 18.20 -15.59
C PRO A 87 -13.90 17.08 -15.27
N HIS A 88 -13.46 15.81 -15.25
CA HIS A 88 -14.32 14.66 -14.99
C HIS A 88 -14.64 14.48 -13.49
N THR A 89 -15.48 13.49 -13.19
CA THR A 89 -15.51 12.86 -11.86
C THR A 89 -14.45 11.76 -11.80
N TYR A 90 -13.59 11.80 -10.79
CA TYR A 90 -12.49 10.85 -10.59
C TYR A 90 -12.69 10.02 -9.34
N ILE A 91 -12.32 8.75 -9.42
CA ILE A 91 -12.27 7.82 -8.28
C ILE A 91 -10.87 7.22 -8.27
N HIS A 92 -10.01 7.67 -7.34
CA HIS A 92 -8.66 7.14 -7.12
C HIS A 92 -8.12 7.63 -5.77
N PHE A 93 -6.95 7.15 -5.35
CA PHE A 93 -6.22 7.77 -4.26
C PHE A 93 -5.42 8.96 -4.80
N ALA A 94 -5.82 10.18 -4.48
CA ALA A 94 -5.11 11.38 -4.93
C ALA A 94 -4.00 11.80 -3.96
N HIS A 95 -4.09 11.41 -2.68
CA HIS A 95 -3.15 11.82 -1.63
C HIS A 95 -3.06 13.34 -1.47
N VAL A 96 -4.21 14.03 -1.47
CA VAL A 96 -4.26 15.50 -1.34
C VAL A 96 -5.04 16.02 -0.13
N PHE A 97 -5.87 15.18 0.52
CA PHE A 97 -6.73 15.64 1.62
C PHE A 97 -6.05 15.73 3.00
N LYS A 98 -4.79 15.29 3.12
CA LYS A 98 -3.99 15.39 4.36
C LYS A 98 -2.90 16.47 4.26
N LYS A 99 -3.05 17.41 3.32
CA LYS A 99 -2.10 18.50 3.05
C LYS A 99 -0.68 18.01 2.72
N GLN A 100 -0.60 16.89 2.01
CA GLN A 100 0.66 16.38 1.47
C GLN A 100 1.34 17.44 0.58
N PHE A 101 2.65 17.29 0.33
CA PHE A 101 3.37 18.20 -0.54
C PHE A 101 2.67 18.33 -1.91
N GLY A 102 2.44 19.57 -2.36
CA GLY A 102 1.77 19.86 -3.63
C GLY A 102 0.23 19.75 -3.63
N TYR A 103 -0.40 19.42 -2.49
CA TYR A 103 -1.86 19.16 -2.43
C TYR A 103 -2.71 20.31 -3.00
N ALA A 104 -2.35 21.56 -2.73
CA ALA A 104 -3.15 22.71 -3.13
C ALA A 104 -3.15 22.89 -4.65
N THR A 105 -2.00 22.67 -5.29
CA THR A 105 -1.85 22.69 -6.74
C THR A 105 -2.65 21.57 -7.37
N GLU A 106 -2.54 20.34 -6.86
CA GLU A 106 -3.23 19.18 -7.39
C GLU A 106 -4.75 19.30 -7.23
N LEU A 107 -5.24 19.64 -6.03
CA LEU A 107 -6.66 19.80 -5.76
C LEU A 107 -7.28 20.96 -6.57
N SER A 108 -6.48 22.01 -6.88
CA SER A 108 -6.92 23.10 -7.75
C SER A 108 -7.17 22.67 -9.20
N ARG A 109 -6.53 21.60 -9.69
CA ARG A 109 -6.76 21.08 -11.06
C ARG A 109 -8.19 20.59 -11.25
N PHE A 110 -8.76 19.97 -10.22
CA PHE A 110 -10.15 19.52 -10.21
C PHE A 110 -11.10 20.72 -10.08
N SER A 111 -10.93 21.52 -9.03
CA SER A 111 -11.90 22.57 -8.68
C SER A 111 -12.00 23.66 -9.75
N LYS A 112 -10.89 24.06 -10.37
CA LYS A 112 -10.88 25.07 -11.46
C LYS A 112 -11.47 24.56 -12.77
N ALA A 113 -11.46 23.25 -12.99
CA ALA A 113 -11.98 22.60 -14.19
C ALA A 113 -13.45 22.15 -14.05
N GLY A 114 -14.07 22.37 -12.89
CA GLY A 114 -15.41 21.87 -12.59
C GLY A 114 -15.47 20.37 -12.28
N GLY A 115 -14.32 19.72 -12.09
CA GLY A 115 -14.24 18.31 -11.76
C GLY A 115 -14.55 17.99 -10.30
N LEU A 116 -14.59 16.69 -10.03
CA LEU A 116 -14.93 16.11 -8.73
C LEU A 116 -13.98 14.95 -8.42
N LEU A 117 -13.58 14.81 -7.15
CA LEU A 117 -12.76 13.70 -6.68
C LEU A 117 -13.50 12.95 -5.58
N TYR A 118 -13.80 11.67 -5.83
CA TYR A 118 -14.11 10.70 -4.79
C TYR A 118 -12.82 9.98 -4.39
N ASP A 119 -12.11 10.53 -3.40
CA ASP A 119 -10.86 9.93 -2.96
C ASP A 119 -11.11 8.58 -2.27
N LEU A 120 -10.53 7.51 -2.83
CA LEU A 120 -10.66 6.14 -2.34
C LEU A 120 -10.17 5.96 -0.90
N GLU A 121 -9.30 6.84 -0.41
CA GLU A 121 -8.85 6.85 0.99
C GLU A 121 -9.98 7.21 1.97
N PHE A 122 -10.93 8.05 1.53
CA PHE A 122 -11.98 8.65 2.37
C PHE A 122 -13.37 8.08 2.07
N LEU A 123 -13.46 7.06 1.21
CA LEU A 123 -14.70 6.34 0.98
C LEU A 123 -15.06 5.50 2.22
N GLU A 124 -16.08 5.92 2.95
CA GLU A 124 -16.45 5.31 4.24
C GLU A 124 -17.94 5.00 4.40
N GLU A 125 -18.20 3.96 5.18
CA GLU A 125 -19.51 3.54 5.64
C GLU A 125 -19.47 3.19 7.13
N GLY A 126 -20.33 3.81 7.94
CA GLY A 126 -20.37 3.60 9.38
C GLY A 126 -19.06 3.96 10.10
N GLY A 127 -18.34 4.98 9.63
CA GLY A 127 -17.03 5.39 10.17
C GLY A 127 -15.89 4.41 9.88
N ARG A 128 -16.11 3.47 8.95
CA ARG A 128 -15.08 2.53 8.47
C ARG A 128 -14.87 2.70 6.99
N ARG A 129 -13.61 2.70 6.59
CA ARG A 129 -13.23 2.72 5.19
C ARG A 129 -13.74 1.49 4.45
N VAL A 130 -14.38 1.70 3.28
CA VAL A 130 -15.00 0.66 2.46
C VAL A 130 -13.99 -0.39 1.99
N ALA A 131 -12.87 0.06 1.41
CA ALA A 131 -11.84 -0.83 0.86
C ALA A 131 -10.44 -0.33 1.24
N ALA A 132 -9.53 -1.25 1.60
CA ALA A 132 -8.13 -0.94 1.89
C ALA A 132 -7.23 -2.16 1.69
N PHE A 133 -5.94 -1.93 1.41
CA PHE A 133 -4.96 -2.98 1.12
C PHE A 133 -4.21 -3.54 2.35
N GLY A 134 -4.77 -3.36 3.55
CA GLY A 134 -4.04 -3.55 4.80
C GLY A 134 -3.37 -4.93 4.92
N ARG A 135 -4.12 -6.01 4.66
CA ARG A 135 -3.60 -7.39 4.79
C ARG A 135 -2.46 -7.66 3.81
N THR A 136 -2.67 -7.35 2.54
CA THR A 136 -1.63 -7.52 1.51
C THR A 136 -0.39 -6.66 1.72
N ALA A 137 -0.53 -5.47 2.31
CA ALA A 137 0.61 -4.61 2.63
C ALA A 137 1.52 -5.27 3.68
N GLY A 138 0.92 -5.77 4.77
CA GLY A 138 1.67 -6.48 5.82
C GLY A 138 2.32 -7.75 5.32
N PHE A 139 1.63 -8.50 4.45
CA PHE A 139 2.17 -9.70 3.82
C PHE A 139 3.40 -9.38 2.97
N ALA A 140 3.27 -8.43 2.04
CA ALA A 140 4.34 -8.04 1.13
C ALA A 140 5.55 -7.42 1.86
N GLY A 141 5.31 -6.53 2.83
CA GLY A 141 6.38 -5.93 3.64
C GLY A 141 7.18 -6.97 4.42
N THR A 142 6.48 -7.94 5.01
CA THR A 142 7.12 -9.05 5.73
C THR A 142 7.90 -9.97 4.80
N ALA A 143 7.39 -10.26 3.61
CA ALA A 143 8.10 -11.03 2.59
C ALA A 143 9.41 -10.35 2.17
N LEU A 144 9.38 -9.04 1.89
CA LEU A 144 10.60 -8.27 1.58
C LEU A 144 11.56 -8.22 2.77
N ALA A 145 11.05 -8.13 4.00
CA ALA A 145 11.88 -8.13 5.19
C ALA A 145 12.66 -9.44 5.35
N LEU A 146 12.00 -10.57 5.11
CA LEU A 146 12.62 -11.90 5.13
C LEU A 146 13.64 -12.08 3.99
N LEU A 147 13.35 -11.57 2.79
CA LEU A 147 14.32 -11.56 1.69
C LEU A 147 15.55 -10.72 2.03
N SER A 148 15.36 -9.52 2.56
CA SER A 148 16.46 -8.63 2.99
C SER A 148 17.29 -9.26 4.10
N TRP A 149 16.65 -9.86 5.09
CA TRP A 149 17.34 -10.57 6.17
C TRP A 149 18.17 -11.74 5.61
N SER A 150 17.56 -12.58 4.78
CA SER A 150 18.25 -13.73 4.16
C SER A 150 19.44 -13.26 3.32
N HIS A 151 19.27 -12.19 2.55
CA HIS A 151 20.33 -11.58 1.75
C HIS A 151 21.49 -11.08 2.61
N GLN A 152 21.22 -10.39 3.72
CA GLN A 152 22.28 -9.91 4.63
C GLN A 152 23.08 -11.06 5.26
N ILE A 153 22.42 -12.18 5.58
CA ILE A 153 23.09 -13.36 6.12
C ILE A 153 23.99 -14.01 5.05
N LEU A 154 23.51 -14.12 3.81
CA LEU A 154 24.21 -14.80 2.72
C LEU A 154 25.27 -13.93 2.03
N HIS A 155 25.09 -12.61 2.02
CA HIS A 155 25.94 -11.64 1.31
C HIS A 155 26.27 -10.42 2.18
N PRO A 156 27.02 -10.58 3.29
CA PRO A 156 27.33 -9.49 4.20
C PRO A 156 27.98 -8.29 3.50
N GLY A 157 27.50 -7.08 3.80
CA GLY A 157 28.03 -5.83 3.25
C GLY A 157 27.59 -5.51 1.82
N THR A 158 26.75 -6.35 1.20
CA THR A 158 26.20 -6.10 -0.13
C THR A 158 24.73 -5.67 -0.03
N PRO A 159 24.31 -4.57 -0.69
CA PRO A 159 22.90 -4.21 -0.75
C PRO A 159 22.08 -5.23 -1.54
N MET A 160 20.85 -5.50 -1.08
CA MET A 160 19.89 -6.29 -1.84
C MET A 160 19.53 -5.57 -3.14
N GLY A 161 19.43 -6.32 -4.24
CA GLY A 161 18.95 -5.80 -5.52
C GLY A 161 17.46 -5.46 -5.50
N PRO A 162 16.88 -5.15 -6.68
CA PRO A 162 15.46 -4.86 -6.82
C PRO A 162 14.56 -5.96 -6.24
N ALA A 163 13.40 -5.57 -5.75
CA ALA A 163 12.35 -6.48 -5.33
C ALA A 163 11.91 -7.39 -6.50
N PRO A 164 11.54 -8.65 -6.21
CA PRO A 164 11.11 -9.57 -7.24
C PRO A 164 9.77 -9.14 -7.85
N VAL A 165 9.63 -9.30 -9.17
CA VAL A 165 8.35 -9.11 -9.86
C VAL A 165 7.75 -10.50 -10.08
N LEU A 166 6.66 -10.79 -9.37
CA LEU A 166 5.97 -12.08 -9.39
C LEU A 166 4.49 -11.88 -9.66
N ASP A 167 3.81 -12.92 -10.11
CA ASP A 167 2.39 -12.84 -10.50
C ASP A 167 1.44 -13.34 -9.40
N SER A 168 1.98 -13.98 -8.36
CA SER A 168 1.18 -14.48 -7.23
C SER A 168 1.92 -14.45 -5.88
N ALA A 169 1.14 -14.42 -4.81
CA ALA A 169 1.63 -14.59 -3.44
C ALA A 169 2.25 -15.97 -3.22
N ALA A 170 1.78 -17.01 -3.93
CA ALA A 170 2.33 -18.36 -3.83
C ALA A 170 3.78 -18.44 -4.33
N GLU A 171 4.08 -17.81 -5.47
CA GLU A 171 5.44 -17.69 -6.00
C GLU A 171 6.33 -16.89 -5.04
N LEU A 172 5.81 -15.80 -4.47
CA LEU A 172 6.53 -15.00 -3.49
C LEU A 172 6.89 -15.82 -2.24
N VAL A 173 5.93 -16.58 -1.70
CA VAL A 173 6.17 -17.46 -0.55
C VAL A 173 7.21 -18.52 -0.88
N ALA A 174 7.16 -19.14 -2.06
CA ALA A 174 8.14 -20.14 -2.48
C ALA A 174 9.56 -19.55 -2.55
N LEU A 175 9.70 -18.36 -3.14
CA LEU A 175 10.97 -17.63 -3.22
C LEU A 175 11.50 -17.29 -1.82
N VAL A 176 10.67 -16.66 -0.98
CA VAL A 176 11.04 -16.26 0.38
C VAL A 176 11.43 -17.47 1.22
N ARG A 177 10.64 -18.55 1.17
CA ARG A 177 10.97 -19.80 1.87
C ARG A 177 12.31 -20.35 1.42
N SER A 178 12.57 -20.42 0.11
CA SER A 178 13.86 -20.89 -0.40
C SER A 178 15.03 -20.07 0.14
N LYS A 179 14.89 -18.74 0.20
CA LYS A 179 15.96 -17.85 0.67
C LYS A 179 16.17 -17.91 2.19
N VAL A 180 15.09 -18.03 2.96
CA VAL A 180 15.19 -18.25 4.40
C VAL A 180 15.91 -19.58 4.68
N GLN A 181 15.54 -20.68 4.01
CA GLN A 181 16.18 -21.98 4.19
C GLN A 181 17.67 -21.96 3.82
N GLU A 182 18.04 -21.26 2.74
CA GLU A 182 19.44 -21.06 2.32
C GLU A 182 20.25 -20.32 3.39
N ALA A 183 19.65 -19.34 4.07
CA ALA A 183 20.29 -18.54 5.11
C ALA A 183 20.43 -19.27 6.46
N LEU A 184 19.61 -20.29 6.77
CA LEU A 184 19.61 -20.95 8.07
C LEU A 184 20.99 -21.49 8.51
N PRO A 185 21.77 -22.21 7.67
CA PRO A 185 23.07 -22.73 8.09
C PRO A 185 24.06 -21.62 8.48
N ALA A 186 24.00 -20.46 7.82
CA ALA A 186 24.81 -19.29 8.14
C ALA A 186 24.29 -18.51 9.37
N ASN A 187 23.07 -18.81 9.82
CA ASN A 187 22.47 -18.30 11.05
C ASN A 187 22.35 -19.39 12.14
N ASN A 188 23.37 -20.26 12.25
CA ASN A 188 23.44 -21.34 13.26
C ASN A 188 22.25 -22.33 13.24
N GLY A 189 21.56 -22.46 12.10
CA GLY A 189 20.35 -23.28 11.98
C GLY A 189 19.10 -22.64 12.58
N GLU A 190 19.15 -21.39 13.04
CA GLU A 190 18.04 -20.70 13.68
C GLU A 190 17.25 -19.83 12.70
N TYR A 191 15.93 -19.81 12.85
CA TYR A 191 15.05 -18.87 12.15
C TYR A 191 15.20 -17.45 12.74
N PRO A 192 14.96 -16.40 11.94
CA PRO A 192 14.97 -15.03 12.46
C PRO A 192 13.88 -14.85 13.52
N ARG A 193 14.22 -14.17 14.61
CA ARG A 193 13.24 -13.63 15.55
C ARG A 193 12.58 -12.41 14.92
N VAL A 194 11.26 -12.44 14.78
CA VAL A 194 10.47 -11.38 14.15
C VAL A 194 9.55 -10.75 15.18
N ILE A 195 9.60 -9.43 15.33
CA ILE A 195 8.61 -8.67 16.08
C ILE A 195 7.66 -7.95 15.14
N VAL A 196 6.36 -8.14 15.34
CA VAL A 196 5.29 -7.46 14.61
C VAL A 196 4.53 -6.59 15.60
N ILE A 197 4.58 -5.27 15.43
CA ILE A 197 3.81 -4.32 16.25
C ILE A 197 2.57 -3.88 15.47
N GLY A 198 1.40 -3.97 16.09
CA GLY A 198 0.08 -3.83 15.42
C GLY A 198 -0.45 -5.17 14.91
N ALA A 199 -0.11 -6.26 15.58
CA ALA A 199 -0.37 -7.63 15.17
C ALA A 199 -1.86 -7.97 15.00
N LEU A 200 -2.78 -7.28 15.70
CA LEU A 200 -4.23 -7.52 15.63
C LEU A 200 -4.91 -6.75 14.50
N GLY A 201 -4.23 -5.77 13.90
CA GLY A 201 -4.74 -5.02 12.75
C GLY A 201 -4.70 -5.83 11.45
N ARG A 202 -5.34 -5.32 10.39
CA ARG A 202 -5.31 -5.94 9.05
C ARG A 202 -3.87 -6.16 8.56
N CYS A 203 -3.02 -5.15 8.73
CA CYS A 203 -1.62 -5.20 8.33
C CYS A 203 -0.82 -6.22 9.16
N GLY A 204 -0.90 -6.15 10.50
CA GLY A 204 -0.25 -7.16 11.35
C GLY A 204 -0.71 -8.58 11.05
N THR A 205 -2.01 -8.80 10.85
CA THR A 205 -2.55 -10.11 10.44
C THR A 205 -1.92 -10.60 9.14
N GLY A 206 -1.79 -9.73 8.14
CA GLY A 206 -1.11 -10.07 6.88
C GLY A 206 0.38 -10.41 7.05
N ALA A 207 1.08 -9.71 7.95
CA ALA A 207 2.45 -10.04 8.31
C ALA A 207 2.55 -11.45 8.95
N LEU A 208 1.66 -11.76 9.88
CA LEU A 208 1.58 -13.08 10.53
C LEU A 208 1.22 -14.19 9.52
N ASP A 209 0.32 -13.92 8.59
CA ASP A 209 -0.04 -14.84 7.50
C ASP A 209 1.19 -15.15 6.62
N CYS A 210 2.00 -14.13 6.29
CA CYS A 210 3.24 -14.33 5.54
C CYS A 210 4.24 -15.19 6.31
N LEU A 211 4.49 -14.89 7.60
CA LEU A 211 5.40 -15.66 8.45
C LEU A 211 4.99 -17.14 8.51
N LYS A 212 3.70 -17.38 8.72
CA LYS A 212 3.12 -18.73 8.73
C LYS A 212 3.26 -19.42 7.38
N ALA A 213 2.95 -18.72 6.29
CA ALA A 213 3.04 -19.27 4.93
C ALA A 213 4.49 -19.63 4.56
N VAL A 214 5.46 -18.80 4.93
CA VAL A 214 6.89 -19.09 4.71
C VAL A 214 7.37 -20.27 5.56
N GLY A 215 6.80 -20.45 6.76
CA GLY A 215 7.14 -21.52 7.69
C GLY A 215 8.02 -21.07 8.85
N ILE A 216 7.98 -19.78 9.20
CA ILE A 216 8.67 -19.26 10.39
C ILE A 216 7.98 -19.85 11.64
N PRO A 217 8.74 -20.49 12.57
CA PRO A 217 8.16 -21.05 13.78
C PRO A 217 7.48 -19.99 14.63
N GLU A 218 6.32 -20.32 15.18
CA GLU A 218 5.54 -19.44 16.07
C GLU A 218 6.37 -18.93 17.26
N ALA A 219 7.26 -19.76 17.81
CA ALA A 219 8.15 -19.40 18.91
C ALA A 219 9.18 -18.29 18.55
N SER A 220 9.43 -18.06 17.27
CA SER A 220 10.30 -16.99 16.78
C SER A 220 9.56 -15.66 16.57
N ILE A 221 8.25 -15.60 16.83
CA ILE A 221 7.42 -14.44 16.50
C ILE A 221 6.92 -13.76 17.77
N LEU A 222 7.26 -12.47 17.93
CA LEU A 222 6.64 -11.59 18.91
C LEU A 222 5.47 -10.85 18.28
N LYS A 223 4.26 -11.07 18.81
CA LYS A 223 3.01 -10.48 18.32
C LYS A 223 2.57 -9.40 19.29
N TRP A 224 2.86 -8.15 18.97
CA TRP A 224 2.63 -7.02 19.85
C TRP A 224 1.50 -6.14 19.33
N ASP A 225 0.74 -5.59 20.25
CA ASP A 225 -0.31 -4.61 19.97
C ASP A 225 -0.42 -3.58 21.11
N LEU A 226 -1.58 -2.95 21.26
CA LEU A 226 -1.82 -1.93 22.27
C LEU A 226 -1.44 -2.35 23.71
N PRO A 227 -1.69 -3.59 24.17
CA PRO A 227 -1.32 -3.99 25.53
C PRO A 227 0.18 -3.82 25.81
N GLU A 228 1.04 -4.23 24.87
CA GLU A 228 2.50 -4.16 25.02
C GLU A 228 3.04 -2.75 24.77
N THR A 229 2.46 -2.04 23.79
CA THR A 229 2.95 -0.72 23.36
C THR A 229 2.48 0.43 24.25
N SER A 230 1.41 0.24 25.02
CA SER A 230 0.84 1.30 25.88
C SER A 230 1.79 1.84 26.95
N ARG A 231 2.86 1.10 27.30
CA ARG A 231 3.90 1.57 28.22
C ARG A 231 4.77 2.70 27.68
N GLY A 232 4.71 2.97 26.37
CA GLY A 232 5.55 3.94 25.67
C GLY A 232 6.94 3.39 25.33
N GLY A 233 7.43 3.71 24.13
CA GLY A 233 8.76 3.33 23.68
C GLY A 233 9.88 4.26 24.21
N PRO A 234 11.14 4.01 23.83
CA PRO A 234 11.58 2.96 22.89
C PRO A 234 11.47 1.53 23.44
N PHE A 235 11.36 0.53 22.56
CA PHE A 235 11.18 -0.87 22.94
C PHE A 235 12.47 -1.71 22.69
N PRO A 236 13.17 -2.17 23.75
CA PRO A 236 14.37 -3.01 23.61
C PRO A 236 14.14 -4.34 22.87
N GLU A 237 12.91 -4.84 22.88
CA GLU A 237 12.48 -6.05 22.18
C GLU A 237 12.61 -5.93 20.67
N ILE A 238 12.59 -4.69 20.14
CA ILE A 238 12.90 -4.42 18.74
C ILE A 238 14.39 -4.63 18.47
N ALA A 239 15.28 -4.04 19.28
CA ALA A 239 16.74 -4.17 19.09
C ALA A 239 17.24 -5.63 19.21
N THR A 240 16.57 -6.44 20.03
CA THR A 240 16.92 -7.85 20.29
C THR A 240 16.23 -8.86 19.35
N SER A 241 15.33 -8.41 18.48
CA SER A 241 14.78 -9.21 17.36
C SER A 241 15.66 -9.06 16.13
N ASP A 242 15.60 -9.99 15.17
CA ASP A 242 16.36 -9.90 13.91
C ASP A 242 15.62 -9.05 12.86
N ILE A 243 14.29 -9.08 12.90
CA ILE A 243 13.40 -8.34 12.00
C ILE A 243 12.31 -7.64 12.82
N PHE A 244 12.05 -6.38 12.49
CA PHE A 244 10.90 -5.62 13.00
C PHE A 244 9.96 -5.26 11.86
N VAL A 245 8.68 -5.63 11.98
CA VAL A 245 7.60 -5.20 11.10
C VAL A 245 6.70 -4.22 11.87
N ASN A 246 6.69 -2.96 11.47
CA ASN A 246 5.74 -1.97 12.00
C ASN A 246 4.45 -2.00 11.16
N ALA A 247 3.32 -2.25 11.81
CA ALA A 247 1.98 -2.19 11.24
C ALA A 247 1.09 -1.12 11.90
N VAL A 248 1.68 -0.16 12.62
CA VAL A 248 0.97 0.91 13.34
C VAL A 248 1.30 2.27 12.77
N TYR A 249 0.25 3.04 12.48
CA TYR A 249 0.31 4.47 12.21
C TYR A 249 -0.20 5.22 13.44
N LEU A 250 0.62 6.11 14.03
CA LEU A 250 0.30 6.78 15.29
C LEU A 250 -0.58 8.04 15.14
N GLY A 251 -0.92 8.43 13.91
CA GLY A 251 -1.75 9.63 13.68
C GLY A 251 -1.06 10.92 14.11
N ALA A 252 -1.84 11.98 14.29
CA ALA A 252 -1.34 13.32 14.61
C ALA A 252 -1.01 13.53 16.10
N ALA A 253 -1.51 12.68 17.00
CA ALA A 253 -1.28 12.82 18.43
C ALA A 253 0.15 12.38 18.80
N PRO A 254 0.98 13.26 19.39
CA PRO A 254 2.35 12.90 19.73
C PRO A 254 2.43 11.67 20.63
N ALA A 255 3.30 10.73 20.27
CA ALA A 255 3.57 9.53 21.06
C ALA A 255 5.07 9.22 21.07
N PRO A 256 5.59 8.58 22.14
CA PRO A 256 6.99 8.17 22.19
C PRO A 256 7.32 7.24 21.00
N PRO A 257 8.48 7.42 20.35
CA PRO A 257 8.87 6.56 19.23
C PRO A 257 9.09 5.13 19.72
N PHE A 258 8.80 4.16 18.84
CA PHE A 258 9.08 2.75 19.11
C PHE A 258 10.58 2.49 19.07
N VAL A 259 11.30 3.15 18.15
CA VAL A 259 12.76 3.11 18.03
C VAL A 259 13.33 4.45 17.59
N THR A 260 14.55 4.73 18.06
CA THR A 260 15.45 5.79 17.58
C THR A 260 16.82 5.21 17.26
N ILE A 261 17.71 6.00 16.65
CA ILE A 261 19.11 5.59 16.43
C ILE A 261 19.80 5.26 17.77
N GLU A 262 19.57 6.07 18.81
CA GLU A 262 20.13 5.86 20.15
C GLU A 262 19.61 4.57 20.78
N SER A 263 18.30 4.27 20.67
CA SER A 263 17.74 3.06 21.27
C SER A 263 18.23 1.77 20.60
N LEU A 264 18.68 1.86 19.35
CA LEU A 264 19.24 0.74 18.60
C LEU A 264 20.77 0.66 18.72
N SER A 265 21.42 1.66 19.31
CA SER A 265 22.88 1.69 19.43
C SER A 265 23.33 0.84 20.61
N GLY A 266 23.84 -0.36 20.34
CA GLY A 266 24.38 -1.23 21.38
C GLY A 266 25.01 -2.50 20.82
N PRO A 267 26.02 -3.07 21.51
CA PRO A 267 26.74 -4.26 21.05
C PRO A 267 25.85 -5.51 20.97
N GLU A 268 24.77 -5.55 21.75
CA GLU A 268 23.83 -6.67 21.80
C GLU A 268 22.72 -6.59 20.73
N ARG A 269 22.75 -5.59 19.85
CA ARG A 269 21.72 -5.45 18.80
C ARG A 269 21.81 -6.62 17.82
N ARG A 270 20.67 -7.28 17.62
CA ARG A 270 20.46 -8.32 16.59
C ARG A 270 19.74 -7.80 15.36
N LEU A 271 18.99 -6.72 15.51
CA LEU A 271 18.11 -6.18 14.47
C LEU A 271 18.87 -5.87 13.19
N ARG A 272 18.46 -6.51 12.09
CA ARG A 272 19.03 -6.37 10.74
C ARG A 272 18.08 -5.69 9.77
N VAL A 273 16.77 -5.85 9.98
CA VAL A 273 15.76 -5.33 9.05
C VAL A 273 14.59 -4.69 9.79
N ILE A 274 14.21 -3.50 9.36
CA ILE A 274 12.93 -2.88 9.72
C ILE A 274 12.08 -2.80 8.45
N SER A 275 10.89 -3.37 8.46
CA SER A 275 9.85 -3.12 7.47
C SER A 275 8.78 -2.23 8.10
N ASP A 276 8.84 -0.95 7.79
CA ASP A 276 7.82 -0.01 8.21
C ASP A 276 6.68 0.02 7.19
N VAL A 277 5.67 -0.82 7.39
CA VAL A 277 4.54 -0.94 6.46
C VAL A 277 3.62 0.28 6.55
N SER A 278 3.63 0.95 7.69
CA SER A 278 2.90 2.18 7.96
C SER A 278 3.75 3.43 7.72
N CYS A 279 4.78 3.33 6.87
CA CYS A 279 5.78 4.37 6.69
C CYS A 279 5.17 5.73 6.35
N ASP A 280 5.56 6.74 7.11
CA ASP A 280 5.27 8.14 6.85
C ASP A 280 6.50 8.98 7.25
N PRO A 281 7.56 8.99 6.42
CA PRO A 281 8.81 9.68 6.73
C PRO A 281 8.66 11.20 6.91
N ASN A 282 7.56 11.77 6.40
CA ASN A 282 7.26 13.20 6.51
C ASN A 282 6.49 13.54 7.79
N SER A 283 6.09 12.55 8.58
CA SER A 283 5.37 12.75 9.84
C SER A 283 6.34 13.02 10.99
N ASP A 284 6.13 14.15 11.68
CA ASP A 284 6.80 14.45 12.95
C ASP A 284 6.53 13.41 14.04
N ASN A 285 5.49 12.58 13.86
CA ASN A 285 5.08 11.52 14.78
C ASN A 285 5.40 10.10 14.24
N ASN A 286 6.36 9.99 13.33
CA ASN A 286 6.84 8.68 12.88
C ASN A 286 7.42 7.87 14.07
N PRO A 287 6.87 6.67 14.38
CA PRO A 287 7.38 5.83 15.47
C PRO A 287 8.77 5.24 15.23
N VAL A 288 9.22 5.20 13.97
CA VAL A 288 10.44 4.54 13.54
C VAL A 288 11.46 5.60 13.11
N ARG A 289 12.09 6.27 14.09
CA ARG A 289 12.94 7.45 13.86
C ARG A 289 14.38 7.09 13.47
N VAL A 290 14.53 6.42 12.33
CA VAL A 290 15.83 5.96 11.82
C VAL A 290 16.00 6.16 10.30
N TYR A 291 15.01 6.76 9.63
CA TYR A 291 15.02 7.05 8.19
C TYR A 291 14.16 8.29 7.88
N SER A 292 14.43 8.99 6.76
CA SER A 292 13.67 10.19 6.35
C SER A 292 13.10 10.13 4.92
N ARG A 293 13.22 8.99 4.23
CA ARG A 293 12.80 8.85 2.83
C ARG A 293 12.12 7.51 2.56
N HIS A 294 11.20 7.50 1.60
CA HIS A 294 10.63 6.27 1.07
C HIS A 294 11.68 5.49 0.26
N THR A 295 11.58 4.16 0.32
CA THR A 295 12.27 3.24 -0.59
C THR A 295 11.37 2.89 -1.78
N SER A 296 11.90 2.28 -2.84
CA SER A 296 11.12 1.85 -4.01
C SER A 296 11.32 0.36 -4.28
N PHE A 297 10.58 -0.24 -5.22
CA PHE A 297 10.82 -1.64 -5.57
C PHE A 297 12.17 -1.85 -6.28
N GLU A 298 12.71 -0.83 -6.96
CA GLU A 298 14.05 -0.88 -7.56
C GLU A 298 15.16 -0.81 -6.50
N ASN A 299 14.93 -0.05 -5.43
CA ASN A 299 15.84 0.10 -4.30
C ASN A 299 15.07 -0.17 -3.00
N PRO A 300 14.76 -1.45 -2.69
CA PRO A 300 13.79 -1.82 -1.65
C PRO A 300 14.27 -1.55 -0.23
N THR A 301 15.57 -1.31 -0.05
CA THR A 301 16.16 -1.05 1.27
C THR A 301 17.06 0.17 1.26
N THR A 302 17.04 0.93 2.35
CA THR A 302 18.02 1.98 2.65
C THR A 302 18.76 1.66 3.95
N PRO A 303 20.03 2.07 4.14
CA PRO A 303 20.64 2.07 5.47
C PRO A 303 19.91 3.04 6.42
N ALA A 304 20.09 2.83 7.73
CA ALA A 304 19.65 3.79 8.75
C ALA A 304 20.39 5.13 8.63
N GLU A 305 19.70 6.23 8.93
CA GLU A 305 20.28 7.57 8.98
C GLU A 305 20.99 7.81 10.30
N GLY A 306 22.18 7.23 10.45
CA GLY A 306 23.00 7.37 11.65
C GLY A 306 24.04 6.27 11.74
N LYS A 307 25.04 6.47 12.61
CA LYS A 307 26.00 5.41 12.94
C LYS A 307 25.38 4.50 13.98
N LEU A 308 25.34 3.20 13.69
CA LEU A 308 24.87 2.17 14.61
C LEU A 308 25.98 1.14 14.83
N ASP A 309 26.22 0.78 16.08
CA ASP A 309 27.05 -0.38 16.43
C ASP A 309 26.26 -1.68 16.22
N GLY A 310 26.95 -2.78 15.91
CA GLY A 310 26.34 -4.09 15.66
C GLY A 310 26.18 -4.43 14.16
N PRO A 311 25.29 -5.37 13.78
CA PRO A 311 25.13 -5.80 12.40
C PRO A 311 24.56 -4.68 11.52
N GLU A 312 24.71 -4.78 10.20
CA GLU A 312 24.07 -3.83 9.28
C GLU A 312 22.54 -3.76 9.53
N LEU A 313 21.97 -2.55 9.50
CA LEU A 313 20.53 -2.33 9.59
C LEU A 313 20.00 -1.76 8.27
N ARG A 314 18.99 -2.42 7.71
CA ARG A 314 18.28 -2.03 6.48
C ARG A 314 16.82 -1.70 6.77
N ILE A 315 16.32 -0.64 6.18
CA ILE A 315 14.93 -0.18 6.33
C ILE A 315 14.21 -0.33 5.00
N ILE A 316 13.01 -0.88 5.05
CA ILE A 316 12.03 -0.92 3.97
C ILE A 316 10.91 0.05 4.34
N ALA A 317 10.67 1.05 3.50
CA ALA A 317 9.67 2.11 3.66
C ALA A 317 8.96 2.39 2.32
N ILE A 318 8.49 1.33 1.64
CA ILE A 318 7.75 1.41 0.37
C ILE A 318 6.28 1.73 0.67
N ASP A 319 5.74 2.81 0.12
CA ASP A 319 4.37 3.30 0.35
C ASP A 319 3.28 2.52 -0.41
N HIS A 320 3.67 1.56 -1.26
CA HIS A 320 2.79 0.77 -2.11
C HIS A 320 3.16 -0.73 -2.15
N LEU A 321 3.54 -1.28 -0.99
CA LEU A 321 3.86 -2.70 -0.79
C LEU A 321 2.89 -3.73 -1.41
N PRO A 322 1.55 -3.55 -1.39
CA PRO A 322 0.63 -4.53 -1.97
C PRO A 322 0.86 -4.83 -3.46
N THR A 323 1.54 -3.95 -4.19
CA THR A 323 1.95 -4.16 -5.57
C THR A 323 2.80 -5.42 -5.77
N LEU A 324 3.53 -5.86 -4.74
CA LEU A 324 4.34 -7.09 -4.80
C LEU A 324 3.49 -8.35 -5.01
N ILE A 325 2.23 -8.33 -4.58
CA ILE A 325 1.22 -9.39 -4.75
C ILE A 325 -0.03 -8.78 -5.38
N ALA A 326 0.17 -8.12 -6.53
CA ALA A 326 -0.82 -7.26 -7.14
C ALA A 326 -2.15 -7.96 -7.45
N ARG A 327 -2.14 -9.27 -7.74
CA ARG A 327 -3.35 -10.03 -8.09
C ARG A 327 -4.24 -10.14 -6.87
N GLU A 328 -3.73 -10.73 -5.80
CA GLU A 328 -4.46 -10.91 -4.54
C GLU A 328 -4.87 -9.56 -3.93
N ALA A 329 -3.99 -8.56 -4.00
CA ALA A 329 -4.30 -7.20 -3.54
C ALA A 329 -5.46 -6.58 -4.33
N SER A 330 -5.49 -6.77 -5.66
CA SER A 330 -6.58 -6.25 -6.51
C SER A 330 -7.86 -7.06 -6.34
N ASP A 331 -7.79 -8.38 -6.19
CA ASP A 331 -8.95 -9.25 -5.98
C ASP A 331 -9.66 -8.86 -4.67
N GLU A 332 -8.92 -8.73 -3.56
CA GLU A 332 -9.47 -8.30 -2.27
C GLU A 332 -10.04 -6.88 -2.35
N TYR A 333 -9.27 -5.92 -2.87
CA TYR A 333 -9.67 -4.52 -2.88
C TYR A 333 -10.88 -4.26 -3.78
N SER A 334 -10.87 -4.81 -4.99
CA SER A 334 -11.99 -4.64 -5.93
C SER A 334 -13.27 -5.30 -5.42
N SER A 335 -13.17 -6.45 -4.74
CA SER A 335 -14.33 -7.10 -4.11
C SER A 335 -14.93 -6.25 -2.99
N LEU A 336 -14.10 -5.59 -2.18
CA LEU A 336 -14.56 -4.67 -1.13
C LEU A 336 -15.16 -3.38 -1.69
N LEU A 337 -14.63 -2.88 -2.81
CA LEU A 337 -15.07 -1.64 -3.44
C LEU A 337 -16.35 -1.81 -4.28
N LEU A 338 -16.55 -2.99 -4.88
CA LEU A 338 -17.64 -3.28 -5.82
C LEU A 338 -19.04 -2.92 -5.30
N PRO A 339 -19.42 -3.19 -4.03
CA PRO A 339 -20.73 -2.78 -3.50
C PRO A 339 -20.98 -1.28 -3.62
N SER A 340 -19.97 -0.44 -3.39
CA SER A 340 -20.09 1.00 -3.60
C SER A 340 -20.15 1.36 -5.08
N LEU A 341 -19.33 0.74 -5.94
CA LEU A 341 -19.37 1.02 -7.39
C LEU A 341 -20.74 0.72 -8.00
N LEU A 342 -21.42 -0.33 -7.54
CA LEU A 342 -22.77 -0.69 -7.98
C LEU A 342 -23.84 0.36 -7.64
N THR A 343 -23.54 1.32 -6.76
CA THR A 343 -24.45 2.42 -6.40
C THR A 343 -24.09 3.76 -7.06
N LEU A 344 -23.06 3.82 -7.93
CA LEU A 344 -22.61 5.05 -8.58
C LEU A 344 -23.67 5.74 -9.46
N ASN A 345 -24.59 4.97 -10.04
CA ASN A 345 -25.73 5.52 -10.79
C ASN A 345 -26.72 6.31 -9.91
N ARG A 346 -26.61 6.18 -8.58
CA ARG A 346 -27.40 6.89 -7.57
C ARG A 346 -26.52 7.75 -6.66
N ARG A 347 -25.30 8.09 -7.07
CA ARG A 347 -24.29 8.79 -6.25
C ARG A 347 -24.78 10.09 -5.60
N ASP A 348 -25.75 10.79 -6.20
CA ASP A 348 -26.34 12.02 -5.67
C ASP A 348 -27.27 11.78 -4.46
N THR A 349 -27.65 10.52 -4.23
CA THR A 349 -28.56 10.09 -3.14
C THR A 349 -27.96 9.02 -2.23
N GLU A 350 -26.91 8.34 -2.68
CA GLU A 350 -26.26 7.25 -1.96
C GLU A 350 -25.25 7.78 -0.95
N GLY A 351 -25.44 7.38 0.31
CA GLY A 351 -24.74 8.02 1.43
C GLY A 351 -23.21 8.00 1.33
N VAL A 352 -22.63 6.91 0.78
CA VAL A 352 -21.17 6.78 0.65
C VAL A 352 -20.60 7.83 -0.31
N TRP A 353 -21.26 8.06 -1.45
CA TRP A 353 -20.82 9.00 -2.47
C TRP A 353 -21.15 10.44 -2.09
N VAL A 354 -22.30 10.68 -1.47
CA VAL A 354 -22.67 11.99 -0.91
C VAL A 354 -21.64 12.44 0.14
N ARG A 355 -21.20 11.53 1.03
CA ARG A 355 -20.15 11.83 2.01
C ARG A 355 -18.82 12.12 1.32
N ALA A 356 -18.42 11.32 0.34
CA ALA A 356 -17.17 11.54 -0.39
C ALA A 356 -17.18 12.89 -1.14
N GLU A 357 -18.29 13.28 -1.77
CA GLU A 357 -18.44 14.61 -2.37
C GLU A 357 -18.28 15.71 -1.32
N LYS A 358 -19.00 15.59 -0.19
CA LYS A 358 -18.89 16.56 0.89
C LYS A 358 -17.44 16.73 1.35
N THR A 359 -16.73 15.63 1.57
CA THR A 359 -15.31 15.66 1.94
C THR A 359 -14.47 16.41 0.90
N TYR A 360 -14.66 16.14 -0.39
CA TYR A 360 -13.97 16.88 -1.45
C TYR A 360 -14.28 18.38 -1.40
N ARG A 361 -15.55 18.77 -1.28
CA ARG A 361 -15.97 20.18 -1.24
C ARG A 361 -15.40 20.89 -0.01
N ASP A 362 -15.43 20.24 1.15
CA ASP A 362 -14.84 20.77 2.39
C ASP A 362 -13.33 21.03 2.17
N ARG A 363 -12.60 20.10 1.55
CA ARG A 363 -11.16 20.26 1.26
C ARG A 363 -10.85 21.32 0.21
N VAL A 364 -11.70 21.46 -0.81
CA VAL A 364 -11.57 22.53 -1.80
C VAL A 364 -11.77 23.90 -1.14
N ALA A 365 -12.70 24.02 -0.18
CA ALA A 365 -12.91 25.27 0.56
C ALA A 365 -11.74 25.66 1.47
N GLU A 366 -10.83 24.72 1.78
CA GLU A 366 -9.60 24.96 2.53
C GLU A 366 -8.41 25.41 1.64
N LEU A 367 -8.58 25.50 0.32
CA LEU A 367 -7.52 25.96 -0.58
C LEU A 367 -7.13 27.42 -0.29
N PRO A 368 -5.83 27.76 -0.38
CA PRO A 368 -5.30 29.08 -0.04
C PRO A 368 -5.66 30.19 -1.05
#